data_AF-A0A9W9EWP6-F1
#
_entry.id   AF-A0A9W9EWP6-F1
#
_cell.length_a   1.000
_cell.length_b   1.000
_cell.length_c   1.000
_cell.angle_alpha   90.00
_cell.angle_beta   90.00
_cell.angle_gamma   90.00
#
_symmetry.space_group_name_H-M   'P 1'
#
loop_
_entity.id
_entity.type
_entity.pdbx_description
1 polymer ?
#
loop_
_entity_poly.entity_id
_entity_poly.type
_entity_poly.pdbx_seq_one_letter_code
_entity_poly.pdbx_strand_id
1 'polypeptide(L)'
;MSLENGETATDEEAADEASEPQDTTEYPYGVMLAFIVVALVLSVFLFSLNQTIVATAIPKITNEFKSIDDISWYGSAFFMTLGGFQSMWGKFNSPKGIFVASVAEWFGKNGVTALVYDSRTLGQSDDGGWVDPNRIAIWGLFYSSGIALEAAAFDKRVKAVIAQSLMPYWCLNPLDEAVIVAHAIADRAKQLGGNLPEYIPLLNDKGGHLMHFKYLSNMTPEQRHHLPAWVHGAKKNARPSMTLFAAVSPKPVTILMPEDDEIVPPAFQRCIFDSFQPPRKKYEIVKGRGHMNILKDVNFDELLGDQLAFLKDVMKF
;
A
#
# COMPACT_ATOMS: atom_id res chain seq x y z
N MET A 1 18.99 -34.19 -29.56
CA MET A 1 20.24 -34.96 -29.40
C MET A 1 20.31 -35.33 -27.93
N SER A 2 20.03 -36.60 -27.63
CA SER A 2 20.04 -37.16 -26.27
C SER A 2 21.46 -37.42 -25.81
N LEU A 3 21.73 -37.27 -24.51
CA LEU A 3 22.75 -38.05 -23.81
C LEU A 3 22.25 -38.36 -22.39
N GLU A 4 22.22 -39.66 -22.08
CA GLU A 4 21.98 -40.28 -20.78
C GLU A 4 23.28 -40.38 -19.95
N ASN A 5 23.09 -40.30 -18.62
CA ASN A 5 23.67 -41.04 -17.49
C ASN A 5 25.14 -41.52 -17.47
N GLY A 6 25.78 -41.22 -16.32
CA GLY A 6 26.59 -42.20 -15.57
C GLY A 6 27.81 -41.61 -14.87
N GLU A 7 27.72 -41.37 -13.55
CA GLU A 7 28.64 -41.92 -12.52
C GLU A 7 28.34 -41.36 -11.13
N THR A 8 28.15 -42.29 -10.18
CA THR A 8 27.97 -42.10 -8.74
C THR A 8 29.33 -42.03 -8.04
N ALA A 9 29.51 -41.06 -7.14
CA ALA A 9 30.41 -41.19 -6.00
C ALA A 9 29.76 -40.47 -4.80
N THR A 10 29.46 -41.26 -3.79
CA THR A 10 29.02 -40.93 -2.44
C THR A 10 29.99 -39.97 -1.76
N ASP A 11 29.48 -38.94 -1.08
CA ASP A 11 30.08 -38.43 0.16
C ASP A 11 29.03 -37.64 0.98
N GLU A 12 28.81 -38.18 2.18
CA GLU A 12 28.43 -37.55 3.45
C GLU A 12 27.16 -36.68 3.53
N GLU A 13 26.11 -37.33 4.05
CA GLU A 13 25.09 -36.71 4.90
C GLU A 13 25.74 -35.96 6.07
N ALA A 14 25.82 -34.63 5.96
CA ALA A 14 25.73 -33.74 7.10
C ALA A 14 24.39 -33.01 7.00
N ALA A 15 23.37 -33.60 7.64
CA ALA A 15 22.10 -32.96 7.90
C ALA A 15 22.35 -31.79 8.86
N ASP A 16 22.53 -30.59 8.31
CA ASP A 16 22.43 -29.35 9.07
C ASP A 16 20.93 -29.02 9.13
N GLU A 17 20.31 -29.37 10.26
CA GLU A 17 18.95 -28.99 10.62
C GLU A 17 18.86 -27.45 10.64
N ALA A 18 18.54 -26.86 9.48
CA ALA A 18 18.06 -25.50 9.42
C ALA A 18 16.69 -25.48 10.11
N SER A 19 16.69 -25.11 11.38
CA SER A 19 15.51 -24.84 12.18
C SER A 19 14.55 -23.95 11.40
N GLU A 20 13.39 -24.49 11.01
CA GLU A 20 12.28 -23.70 10.47
C GLU A 20 11.99 -22.54 11.43
N PRO A 21 11.78 -21.30 10.94
CA PRO A 21 11.35 -20.21 11.81
C PRO A 21 10.00 -20.61 12.41
N GLN A 22 9.99 -20.85 13.73
CA GLN A 22 8.78 -21.14 14.48
C GLN A 22 7.77 -20.03 14.21
N ASP A 23 6.66 -20.39 13.57
CA ASP A 23 5.51 -19.52 13.37
C ASP A 23 4.89 -19.23 14.75
N THR A 24 5.33 -18.15 15.39
CA THR A 24 4.84 -17.68 16.69
C THR A 24 3.49 -16.96 16.56
N THR A 25 2.69 -17.29 15.54
CA THR A 25 1.32 -16.79 15.43
C THR A 25 0.45 -17.46 16.50
N GLU A 26 0.44 -16.87 17.69
CA GLU A 26 -0.37 -17.31 18.81
C GLU A 26 -1.85 -16.95 18.55
N TYR A 27 -2.65 -17.94 18.17
CA TYR A 27 -4.08 -17.76 17.94
C TYR A 27 -4.82 -17.57 19.27
N PRO A 28 -5.83 -16.70 19.35
CA PRO A 28 -6.61 -16.53 20.57
C PRO A 28 -7.36 -17.82 20.92
N TYR A 29 -7.25 -18.26 22.17
CA TYR A 29 -7.93 -19.45 22.72
C TYR A 29 -8.80 -19.12 23.94
N GLY A 30 -9.64 -20.07 24.33
CA GLY A 30 -10.47 -19.97 25.53
C GLY A 30 -11.51 -18.85 25.48
N VAL A 31 -11.58 -18.05 26.55
CA VAL A 31 -12.61 -17.00 26.72
C VAL A 31 -12.47 -15.88 25.70
N MET A 32 -11.23 -15.52 25.32
CA MET A 32 -10.97 -14.52 24.30
C MET A 32 -11.50 -14.96 22.92
N LEU A 33 -11.28 -16.22 22.55
CA LEU A 33 -11.87 -16.79 21.33
C LEU A 33 -13.40 -16.78 21.39
N ALA A 34 -14.00 -17.11 22.54
CA ALA A 34 -15.45 -17.08 22.70
C ALA A 34 -16.02 -15.68 22.46
N PHE A 35 -15.38 -14.61 22.99
CA PHE A 35 -15.79 -13.24 22.71
C PHE A 35 -15.67 -12.86 21.23
N ILE A 36 -14.57 -13.26 20.56
CA ILE A 36 -14.38 -13.01 19.13
C ILE A 36 -15.46 -13.73 18.30
N VAL A 37 -15.72 -15.00 18.60
CA VAL A 37 -16.76 -15.78 17.91
C VAL A 37 -18.15 -15.19 18.14
N VAL A 38 -18.48 -14.80 19.38
CA VAL A 38 -19.76 -14.15 19.68
C VAL A 38 -19.89 -12.81 18.94
N ALA A 39 -18.83 -11.99 18.91
CA ALA A 39 -18.84 -10.72 18.18
C ALA A 39 -19.01 -10.94 16.66
N LEU A 40 -18.36 -11.95 16.08
CA LEU A 40 -18.53 -12.33 14.68
C LEU A 40 -19.95 -12.80 14.38
N VAL A 41 -20.50 -13.70 15.20
CA VAL A 41 -21.87 -14.20 15.07
C VAL A 41 -22.87 -13.05 15.19
N LEU A 42 -22.68 -12.16 16.17
CA LEU A 42 -23.56 -11.00 16.37
C LEU A 42 -23.48 -10.03 15.18
N SER A 43 -22.29 -9.85 14.58
CA SER A 43 -22.11 -9.01 13.39
C SER A 43 -22.85 -9.59 12.17
N VAL A 44 -22.71 -10.90 11.94
CA VAL A 44 -23.43 -11.60 10.86
C VAL A 44 -24.94 -11.57 11.11
N PHE A 45 -25.37 -11.71 12.36
CA PHE A 45 -26.77 -11.60 12.77
C PHE A 45 -27.33 -10.21 12.50
N LEU A 46 -26.66 -9.14 12.93
CA LEU A 46 -27.08 -7.76 12.70
C LEU A 46 -27.14 -7.42 11.21
N PHE A 47 -26.19 -7.91 10.42
CA PHE A 47 -26.23 -7.78 8.97
C PHE A 47 -27.47 -8.48 8.37
N SER A 48 -27.75 -9.70 8.80
CA SER A 48 -28.92 -10.47 8.34
C SER A 48 -30.24 -9.82 8.79
N LEU A 49 -30.28 -9.28 10.01
CA LEU A 49 -31.41 -8.51 10.52
C LEU A 49 -31.66 -7.25 9.68
N ASN A 50 -30.60 -6.57 9.25
CA ASN A 50 -30.72 -5.42 8.35
C ASN A 50 -31.31 -5.80 6.98
N GLN A 51 -30.98 -6.98 6.43
CA GLN A 51 -31.56 -7.44 5.15
C GLN A 51 -33.07 -7.68 5.23
N THR A 52 -33.59 -8.06 6.41
CA THR A 52 -35.02 -8.37 6.57
C THR A 52 -35.90 -7.14 6.83
N ILE A 53 -35.30 -5.97 7.10
CA ILE A 53 -36.05 -4.74 7.40
C ILE A 53 -36.95 -4.31 6.22
N VAL A 54 -36.49 -4.48 4.99
CA VAL A 54 -37.24 -4.07 3.78
C VAL A 54 -38.50 -4.90 3.60
N ALA A 55 -38.40 -6.22 3.77
CA ALA A 55 -39.53 -7.12 3.59
C ALA A 55 -40.69 -6.80 4.54
N THR A 56 -40.36 -6.35 5.76
CA THR A 56 -41.38 -5.95 6.76
C THR A 56 -41.89 -4.51 6.56
N ALA A 57 -41.09 -3.65 5.93
CA ALA A 57 -41.45 -2.25 5.68
C ALA A 57 -42.32 -2.06 4.41
N ILE A 58 -42.15 -2.90 3.38
CA ILE A 58 -42.87 -2.81 2.10
C ILE A 58 -44.39 -2.60 2.28
N PRO A 59 -45.12 -3.42 3.07
CA PRO A 59 -46.57 -3.28 3.19
C PRO A 59 -47.01 -1.94 3.80
N LYS A 60 -46.25 -1.40 4.76
CA LYS A 60 -46.55 -0.10 5.37
C LYS A 60 -46.30 1.05 4.40
N ILE A 61 -45.16 1.04 3.71
CA ILE A 61 -44.78 2.05 2.72
C ILE A 61 -45.81 2.09 1.58
N THR A 62 -46.15 0.92 1.02
CA THR A 62 -47.16 0.82 -0.05
C THR A 62 -48.52 1.36 0.38
N ASN A 63 -48.95 1.10 1.62
CA ASN A 63 -50.23 1.59 2.13
C ASN A 63 -50.24 3.11 2.34
N GLU A 64 -49.12 3.69 2.79
CA GLU A 64 -48.99 5.13 3.01
C GLU A 64 -48.95 5.91 1.70
N PHE A 65 -48.17 5.44 0.72
CA PHE A 65 -48.00 6.11 -0.58
C PHE A 65 -49.02 5.67 -1.64
N LYS A 66 -49.87 4.67 -1.34
CA LYS A 66 -50.87 4.08 -2.24
C LYS A 66 -50.27 3.62 -3.58
N SER A 67 -49.07 3.04 -3.52
CA SER A 67 -48.20 2.75 -4.67
C SER A 67 -47.81 1.26 -4.71
N ILE A 68 -48.81 0.41 -5.00
CA ILE A 68 -48.61 -1.05 -5.09
C ILE A 68 -47.70 -1.41 -6.27
N ASP A 69 -47.77 -0.65 -7.36
CA ASP A 69 -46.97 -0.89 -8.56
C ASP A 69 -45.46 -0.65 -8.33
N ASP A 70 -45.10 0.10 -7.29
CA ASP A 70 -43.71 0.48 -6.96
C ASP A 70 -43.03 -0.48 -5.97
N ILE A 71 -43.66 -1.60 -5.59
CA ILE A 71 -43.08 -2.57 -4.64
C ILE A 71 -41.68 -3.06 -5.08
N SER A 72 -41.52 -3.29 -6.38
CA SER A 72 -40.24 -3.71 -6.98
C SER A 72 -39.14 -2.64 -6.89
N TRP A 73 -39.53 -1.37 -6.86
CA TRP A 73 -38.62 -0.23 -6.74
C TRP A 73 -38.06 -0.10 -5.32
N TYR A 74 -38.84 -0.37 -4.27
CA TYR A 74 -38.37 -0.30 -2.88
C TYR A 74 -37.25 -1.30 -2.59
N GLY A 75 -37.38 -2.54 -3.08
CA GLY A 75 -36.31 -3.54 -2.99
C GLY A 75 -35.07 -3.11 -3.76
N SER A 76 -35.25 -2.59 -4.97
CA SER A 76 -34.15 -2.11 -5.82
C SER A 76 -33.40 -0.93 -5.18
N ALA A 77 -34.10 0.06 -4.62
CA ALA A 77 -33.49 1.21 -3.95
C ALA A 77 -32.65 0.82 -2.72
N PHE A 78 -33.12 -0.15 -1.93
CA PHE A 78 -32.35 -0.68 -0.81
C PHE A 78 -31.09 -1.43 -1.27
N PHE A 79 -31.17 -2.29 -2.29
CA PHE A 79 -29.99 -2.99 -2.79
C PHE A 79 -29.00 -2.06 -3.53
N MET A 80 -29.50 -1.02 -4.21
CA MET A 80 -28.66 0.01 -4.82
C MET A 80 -27.87 0.78 -3.77
N THR A 81 -28.51 1.20 -2.68
CA THR A 81 -27.84 1.91 -1.58
C THR A 81 -26.87 0.97 -0.86
N LEU A 82 -27.29 -0.25 -0.53
CA LEU A 82 -26.43 -1.27 0.08
C LEU A 82 -25.17 -1.53 -0.76
N GLY A 83 -25.32 -1.77 -2.06
CA GLY A 83 -24.20 -2.02 -2.98
C GLY A 83 -23.28 -0.81 -3.14
N GLY A 84 -23.84 0.40 -3.19
CA GLY A 84 -23.09 1.65 -3.24
C GLY A 84 -22.23 1.88 -2.00
N PHE A 85 -22.80 1.67 -0.81
CA PHE A 85 -22.09 1.86 0.46
C PHE A 85 -21.11 0.73 0.79
N GLN A 86 -21.34 -0.50 0.33
CA GLN A 86 -20.42 -1.63 0.54
C GLN A 86 -19.02 -1.35 -0.04
N SER A 87 -18.95 -0.76 -1.24
CA SER A 87 -17.69 -0.36 -1.87
C SER A 87 -16.99 0.78 -1.11
N MET A 88 -17.75 1.65 -0.45
CA MET A 88 -17.20 2.73 0.37
C MET A 88 -16.55 2.18 1.64
N TRP A 89 -17.17 1.21 2.30
CA TRP A 89 -16.60 0.56 3.49
C TRP A 89 -15.33 -0.25 3.18
N GLY A 90 -15.30 -0.95 2.04
CA GLY A 90 -14.10 -1.65 1.57
C GLY A 90 -12.93 -0.72 1.25
N LYS A 91 -13.20 0.53 0.84
CA LYS A 91 -12.19 1.57 0.63
C LYS A 91 -11.64 2.15 1.93
N PHE A 92 -12.48 2.27 2.96
CA PHE A 92 -12.05 2.72 4.29
C PHE A 92 -11.10 1.71 4.97
N ASN A 93 -11.29 0.41 4.73
CA ASN A 93 -10.53 -0.67 5.34
C ASN A 93 -9.29 -1.13 4.52
N SER A 94 -8.77 -0.31 3.61
CA SER A 94 -7.53 -0.66 2.89
C SER A 94 -6.33 -0.63 3.86
N PRO A 95 -5.31 -1.53 3.74
CA PRO A 95 -4.15 -1.52 4.64
C PRO A 95 -3.40 -0.17 4.69
N LYS A 96 -3.41 0.58 3.59
CA LYS A 96 -2.90 1.96 3.56
C LYS A 96 -3.70 2.93 4.44
N GLY A 97 -5.02 2.72 4.57
CA GLY A 97 -5.91 3.50 5.42
C GLY A 97 -5.71 3.24 6.91
N ILE A 98 -5.20 2.06 7.30
CA ILE A 98 -4.97 1.71 8.72
C ILE A 98 -3.70 2.38 9.24
N PHE A 99 -2.58 2.30 8.51
CA PHE A 99 -1.30 2.85 8.99
C PHE A 99 -1.15 4.35 8.77
N VAL A 100 -1.56 4.88 7.61
CA VAL A 100 -1.38 6.31 7.31
C VAL A 100 -2.28 7.19 8.18
N ALA A 101 -3.47 6.69 8.56
CA ALA A 101 -4.34 7.39 9.50
C ALA A 101 -3.70 7.49 10.89
N SER A 102 -3.12 6.41 11.42
CA SER A 102 -2.43 6.43 12.71
C SER A 102 -1.20 7.34 12.71
N VAL A 103 -0.43 7.37 11.61
CA VAL A 103 0.70 8.30 11.42
C VAL A 103 0.19 9.75 11.41
N ALA A 104 -0.88 10.04 10.66
CA ALA A 104 -1.47 11.38 10.60
C ALA A 104 -2.04 11.82 11.97
N GLU A 105 -2.70 10.93 12.69
CA GLU A 105 -3.19 11.17 14.05
C GLU A 105 -2.03 11.50 15.00
N TRP A 106 -0.92 10.75 14.92
CA TRP A 106 0.26 10.99 15.74
C TRP A 106 0.87 12.37 15.44
N PHE A 107 1.01 12.75 14.18
CA PHE A 107 1.46 14.09 13.80
C PHE A 107 0.49 15.17 14.28
N GLY A 108 -0.82 14.94 14.19
CA GLY A 108 -1.87 15.82 14.69
C GLY A 108 -1.77 16.07 16.19
N LYS A 109 -1.58 15.01 16.99
CA LYS A 109 -1.33 15.11 18.44
C LYS A 109 -0.06 15.90 18.78
N ASN A 110 0.90 15.93 17.86
CA ASN A 110 2.18 16.64 18.00
C ASN A 110 2.21 18.03 17.33
N GLY A 111 1.04 18.60 17.02
CA GLY A 111 0.91 19.97 16.53
C GLY A 111 1.18 20.15 15.03
N VAL A 112 1.17 19.07 14.25
CA VAL A 112 1.27 19.11 12.79
C VAL A 112 -0.07 18.77 12.17
N THR A 113 -0.61 19.69 11.39
CA THR A 113 -1.78 19.42 10.56
C THR A 113 -1.44 18.42 9.46
N ALA A 114 -1.94 17.19 9.59
CA ALA A 114 -1.68 16.12 8.62
C ALA A 114 -2.89 15.89 7.72
N LEU A 115 -2.74 16.14 6.41
CA LEU A 115 -3.75 15.84 5.40
C LEU A 115 -3.42 14.50 4.73
N VAL A 116 -4.30 13.51 4.88
CA VAL A 116 -4.16 12.21 4.22
C VAL A 116 -4.76 12.28 2.82
N TYR A 117 -3.91 12.19 1.80
CA TYR A 117 -4.32 12.22 0.39
C TYR A 117 -4.33 10.81 -0.23
N ASP A 118 -5.50 10.32 -0.69
CA ASP A 118 -5.60 9.17 -1.60
C ASP A 118 -5.82 9.70 -3.04
N SER A 119 -4.97 9.27 -3.97
CA SER A 119 -5.05 9.51 -5.42
C SER A 119 -6.40 9.22 -6.09
N ARG A 120 -7.37 8.66 -5.37
CA ARG A 120 -8.70 8.27 -5.84
C ARG A 120 -9.80 9.29 -5.51
N THR A 121 -9.50 10.34 -4.74
CA THR A 121 -10.43 11.44 -4.46
C THR A 121 -9.94 12.70 -5.16
N LEU A 122 -10.71 13.15 -6.16
CA LEU A 122 -10.48 14.42 -6.85
C LEU A 122 -10.61 15.58 -5.86
N GLY A 123 -9.65 16.49 -5.94
CA GLY A 123 -9.49 17.62 -5.04
C GLY A 123 -10.58 18.68 -5.15
N GLN A 124 -11.06 19.08 -3.98
CA GLN A 124 -11.28 20.45 -3.55
C GLN A 124 -11.42 20.38 -2.03
N SER A 125 -10.32 20.55 -1.31
CA SER A 125 -10.36 20.82 0.14
C SER A 125 -10.04 22.31 0.28
N ASP A 126 -11.07 23.13 0.45
CA ASP A 126 -10.90 24.48 0.95
C ASP A 126 -10.36 24.34 2.38
N ASP A 127 -9.11 24.75 2.57
CA ASP A 127 -8.39 24.57 3.81
C ASP A 127 -8.74 25.66 4.81
N GLY A 128 -9.81 26.45 4.63
CA GLY A 128 -10.39 27.36 5.63
C GLY A 128 -9.39 28.26 6.40
N GLY A 129 -8.17 28.46 5.89
CA GLY A 129 -7.04 29.06 6.60
C GLY A 129 -6.39 28.25 7.75
N TRP A 130 -6.68 26.96 7.96
CA TRP A 130 -6.05 26.15 9.04
C TRP A 130 -4.64 25.64 8.72
N VAL A 131 -4.17 25.77 7.47
CA VAL A 131 -2.83 25.37 7.03
C VAL A 131 -2.02 26.59 6.61
N ASP A 132 -0.78 26.71 7.09
CA ASP A 132 0.15 27.74 6.59
C ASP A 132 0.66 27.33 5.20
N PRO A 133 0.32 28.07 4.11
CA PRO A 133 0.73 27.72 2.76
C PRO A 133 2.25 27.81 2.56
N ASN A 134 2.99 28.46 3.48
CA ASN A 134 4.44 28.55 3.45
C ASN A 134 5.14 27.39 4.19
N ARG A 135 4.40 26.48 4.84
CA ARG A 135 4.95 25.37 5.64
C ARG A 135 4.37 24.02 5.22
N ILE A 136 4.46 23.72 3.93
CA ILE A 136 3.93 22.47 3.36
C ILE A 136 5.07 21.45 3.22
N ALA A 137 4.92 20.26 3.82
CA ALA A 137 5.76 19.10 3.58
C ALA A 137 4.97 18.01 2.87
N ILE A 138 5.68 17.14 2.14
CA ILE A 138 5.11 15.88 1.65
C ILE A 138 5.77 14.72 2.39
N TRP A 139 4.93 13.84 2.92
CA TRP A 139 5.35 12.58 3.53
C TRP A 139 4.89 11.43 2.62
N GLY A 140 5.76 10.47 2.37
CA GLY A 140 5.43 9.31 1.55
C GLY A 140 6.00 8.01 2.12
N LEU A 141 5.22 6.95 1.99
CA LEU A 141 5.53 5.57 2.40
C LEU A 141 5.58 4.64 1.19
N PHE A 142 6.58 3.75 1.13
CA PHE A 142 6.72 2.77 0.04
C PHE A 142 6.68 3.47 -1.31
N TYR A 143 5.91 2.97 -2.28
CA TYR A 143 5.79 3.57 -3.60
C TYR A 143 5.38 5.06 -3.59
N SER A 144 4.65 5.52 -2.56
CA SER A 144 4.27 6.94 -2.46
C SER A 144 5.42 7.86 -2.06
N SER A 145 6.51 7.32 -1.50
CA SER A 145 7.74 8.08 -1.21
C SER A 145 8.45 8.54 -2.49
N GLY A 146 8.51 7.69 -3.53
CA GLY A 146 9.03 8.07 -4.84
C GLY A 146 8.21 9.19 -5.47
N ILE A 147 6.88 9.06 -5.42
CA ILE A 147 5.94 10.09 -5.89
C ILE A 147 6.10 11.39 -5.10
N ALA A 148 6.32 11.32 -3.78
CA ALA A 148 6.55 12.49 -2.93
C ALA A 148 7.82 13.24 -3.35
N LEU A 149 8.90 12.53 -3.63
CA LEU A 149 10.13 13.12 -4.15
C LEU A 149 9.93 13.75 -5.53
N GLU A 150 9.24 13.07 -6.45
CA GLU A 150 8.93 13.64 -7.77
C GLU A 150 8.07 14.91 -7.66
N ALA A 151 6.99 14.87 -6.87
CA ALA A 151 6.13 16.02 -6.63
C ALA A 151 6.91 17.20 -6.05
N ALA A 152 7.80 16.93 -5.11
CA ALA A 152 8.67 17.95 -4.53
C ALA A 152 9.76 18.45 -5.48
N ALA A 153 10.17 17.69 -6.49
CA ALA A 153 11.08 18.20 -7.51
C ALA A 153 10.42 19.32 -8.33
N PHE A 154 9.13 19.18 -8.65
CA PHE A 154 8.40 20.14 -9.50
C PHE A 154 7.68 21.25 -8.72
N ASP A 155 7.12 20.95 -7.55
CA ASP A 155 6.28 21.90 -6.81
C ASP A 155 7.09 22.75 -5.83
N LYS A 156 7.21 24.05 -6.11
CA LYS A 156 7.92 25.04 -5.28
C LYS A 156 7.22 25.36 -3.95
N ARG A 157 5.95 25.00 -3.80
CA ARG A 157 5.18 25.18 -2.56
C ARG A 157 5.66 24.21 -1.47
N VAL A 158 6.14 23.04 -1.88
CA VAL A 158 6.71 22.04 -0.97
C VAL A 158 8.04 22.53 -0.41
N LYS A 159 8.14 22.55 0.93
CA LYS A 159 9.30 23.03 1.68
C LYS A 159 10.16 21.93 2.26
N ALA A 160 9.64 20.73 2.44
CA ALA A 160 10.39 19.57 2.91
C ALA A 160 9.75 18.26 2.42
N VAL A 161 10.55 17.20 2.36
CA VAL A 161 10.07 15.86 2.01
C VAL A 161 10.57 14.83 3.02
N ILE A 162 9.67 13.93 3.41
CA ILE A 162 9.98 12.74 4.19
C ILE A 162 9.65 11.52 3.32
N ALA A 163 10.65 10.70 3.02
CA ALA A 163 10.51 9.46 2.28
C ALA A 163 10.82 8.27 3.20
N GLN A 164 9.79 7.52 3.58
CA GLN A 164 9.92 6.34 4.43
C GLN A 164 9.81 5.06 3.58
N SER A 165 10.80 4.18 3.72
CA SER A 165 10.99 2.98 2.89
C SER A 165 10.95 3.33 1.41
N LEU A 166 11.99 4.02 0.94
CA LEU A 166 11.99 4.63 -0.38
C LEU A 166 11.83 3.58 -1.48
N MET A 167 10.73 3.65 -2.21
CA MET A 167 10.47 2.84 -3.40
C MET A 167 10.23 3.77 -4.60
N PRO A 168 11.27 4.02 -5.42
CA PRO A 168 11.22 5.04 -6.46
C PRO A 168 10.43 4.63 -7.70
N TYR A 169 10.35 3.34 -7.98
CA TYR A 169 9.58 2.75 -9.06
C TYR A 169 9.10 1.37 -8.64
N TRP A 170 8.27 0.75 -9.48
CA TRP A 170 7.97 -0.66 -9.34
C TRP A 170 9.24 -1.45 -9.60
N CYS A 171 9.90 -1.94 -8.54
CA CYS A 171 11.12 -2.72 -8.61
C CYS A 171 10.80 -4.06 -9.31
N LEU A 172 10.77 -4.06 -10.64
CA LEU A 172 10.60 -5.23 -11.47
C LEU A 172 11.89 -6.05 -11.46
N ASN A 173 11.78 -7.35 -11.71
CA ASN A 173 12.96 -8.15 -11.99
C ASN A 173 13.66 -7.59 -13.24
N PRO A 174 14.98 -7.31 -13.19
CA PRO A 174 15.70 -6.73 -14.33
C PRO A 174 15.61 -7.56 -15.61
N LEU A 175 15.51 -8.89 -15.46
CA LEU A 175 15.34 -9.83 -16.58
C LEU A 175 13.96 -9.71 -17.25
N ASP A 176 12.93 -9.31 -16.49
CA ASP A 176 11.56 -9.20 -16.97
C ASP A 176 11.21 -7.78 -17.44
N GLU A 177 11.96 -6.77 -17.01
CA GLU A 177 11.69 -5.36 -17.29
C GLU A 177 11.61 -5.07 -18.81
N ALA A 178 12.59 -5.56 -19.58
CA ALA A 178 12.60 -5.38 -21.04
C ALA A 178 11.37 -6.00 -21.71
N VAL A 179 10.94 -7.18 -21.26
CA VAL A 179 9.76 -7.88 -21.77
C VAL A 179 8.49 -7.11 -21.45
N ILE A 180 8.38 -6.59 -20.21
CA ILE A 180 7.23 -5.80 -19.77
C ILE A 180 7.13 -4.49 -20.56
N VAL A 181 8.26 -3.80 -20.78
CA VAL A 181 8.29 -2.58 -21.59
C VAL A 181 7.87 -2.87 -23.03
N ALA A 182 8.36 -3.95 -23.63
CA ALA A 182 7.95 -4.38 -24.97
C ALA A 182 6.44 -4.67 -25.05
N HIS A 183 5.90 -5.42 -24.08
CA HIS A 183 4.47 -5.69 -23.97
C HIS A 183 3.64 -4.41 -23.75
N ALA A 184 4.16 -3.42 -23.03
CA ALA A 184 3.49 -2.14 -22.83
C ALA A 184 3.45 -1.30 -24.11
N ILE A 185 4.52 -1.31 -24.91
CA ILE A 185 4.58 -0.63 -26.22
C ILE A 185 3.61 -1.31 -27.19
N ALA A 186 3.63 -2.64 -27.27
CA ALA A 186 2.73 -3.40 -28.14
C ALA A 186 1.25 -3.18 -27.78
N ASP A 187 0.92 -3.16 -26.49
CA ASP A 187 -0.43 -2.88 -26.01
C ASP A 187 -0.90 -1.45 -26.33
N ARG A 188 -0.02 -0.44 -26.19
CA ARG A 188 -0.33 0.92 -26.65
C ARG A 188 -0.69 0.95 -28.14
N ALA A 189 0.07 0.24 -28.98
CA ALA A 189 -0.23 0.14 -30.40
C ALA A 189 -1.59 -0.54 -30.67
N LYS A 190 -1.92 -1.60 -29.92
CA LYS A 190 -3.23 -2.27 -30.01
C LYS A 190 -4.38 -1.35 -29.58
N GLN A 191 -4.19 -0.57 -28.51
CA GLN A 191 -5.20 0.37 -28.00
C GLN A 191 -5.50 1.50 -28.99
N LEU A 192 -4.50 1.96 -29.77
CA LEU A 192 -4.74 2.92 -30.86
C LEU A 192 -5.70 2.37 -31.93
N GLY A 193 -5.78 1.04 -32.07
CA GLY A 193 -6.75 0.35 -32.93
C GLY A 193 -8.12 0.11 -32.29
N GLY A 194 -8.39 0.65 -31.09
CA GLY A 194 -9.67 0.51 -30.38
C GLY A 194 -9.77 -0.72 -29.47
N ASN A 195 -8.68 -1.47 -29.27
CA ASN A 195 -8.69 -2.62 -28.35
C ASN A 195 -8.67 -2.17 -26.89
N LEU A 196 -9.22 -3.01 -26.01
CA LEU A 196 -9.15 -2.79 -24.57
C LEU A 196 -7.70 -2.97 -24.05
N PRO A 197 -7.32 -2.29 -22.95
CA PRO A 197 -6.00 -2.46 -22.34
C PRO A 197 -5.75 -3.91 -21.90
N GLU A 198 -4.56 -4.40 -22.18
CA GLU A 198 -4.10 -5.71 -21.73
C GLU A 198 -3.52 -5.64 -20.31
N TYR A 199 -3.93 -6.58 -19.45
CA TYR A 199 -3.48 -6.69 -18.06
C TYR A 199 -2.53 -7.87 -17.90
N ILE A 200 -1.47 -7.67 -17.13
CA ILE A 200 -0.55 -8.75 -16.75
C ILE A 200 -0.71 -8.96 -15.24
N PRO A 201 -1.09 -10.16 -14.80
CA PRO A 201 -1.18 -10.45 -13.37
C PRO A 201 0.22 -10.40 -12.76
N LEU A 202 0.35 -9.84 -11.56
CA LEU A 202 1.65 -9.73 -10.89
C LEU A 202 2.22 -11.10 -10.49
N LEU A 203 1.33 -12.06 -10.26
CA LEU A 203 1.60 -13.47 -10.02
C LEU A 203 0.99 -14.27 -11.17
N ASN A 204 1.79 -15.13 -11.80
CA ASN A 204 1.28 -16.10 -12.77
C ASN A 204 0.75 -17.36 -12.08
N ASP A 205 0.07 -18.22 -12.83
CA ASP A 205 -0.54 -19.47 -12.34
C ASP A 205 0.47 -20.47 -11.75
N LYS A 206 1.77 -20.29 -12.04
CA LYS A 206 2.88 -21.11 -11.53
C LYS A 206 3.57 -20.47 -10.32
N GLY A 207 3.07 -19.35 -9.81
CA GLY A 207 3.65 -18.62 -8.68
C GLY A 207 4.87 -17.76 -9.01
N GLY A 208 5.26 -17.65 -10.28
CA GLY A 208 6.26 -16.69 -10.73
C GLY A 208 5.71 -15.28 -10.71
N HIS A 209 6.54 -14.31 -10.34
CA HIS A 209 6.15 -12.91 -10.24
C HIS A 209 7.16 -11.98 -10.90
N LEU A 210 6.66 -10.85 -11.38
CA LEU A 210 7.47 -9.85 -12.11
C LEU A 210 8.21 -8.88 -11.18
N MET A 211 7.92 -8.92 -9.89
CA MET A 211 8.52 -8.04 -8.89
C MET A 211 9.84 -8.59 -8.35
N HIS A 212 10.78 -7.71 -8.03
CA HIS A 212 12.03 -8.03 -7.33
C HIS A 212 11.83 -8.21 -5.81
N PHE A 213 10.61 -8.52 -5.37
CA PHE A 213 10.28 -8.68 -3.96
C PHE A 213 10.69 -10.08 -3.50
N LYS A 214 11.77 -10.22 -2.72
CA LYS A 214 12.18 -11.52 -2.17
C LYS A 214 11.07 -12.17 -1.33
N TYR A 215 10.25 -11.34 -0.67
CA TYR A 215 9.09 -11.78 0.12
C TYR A 215 8.06 -12.59 -0.69
N LEU A 216 7.81 -12.26 -1.97
CA LEU A 216 6.83 -13.00 -2.79
C LEU A 216 7.34 -14.39 -3.19
N SER A 217 8.66 -14.52 -3.38
CA SER A 217 9.30 -15.79 -3.72
C SER A 217 9.21 -16.79 -2.57
N ASN A 218 9.23 -16.31 -1.32
CA ASN A 218 9.24 -17.13 -0.11
C ASN A 218 7.84 -17.46 0.43
N MET A 219 6.76 -16.97 -0.20
CA MET A 219 5.39 -17.26 0.25
C MET A 219 4.93 -18.67 -0.10
N THR A 220 4.15 -19.26 0.80
CA THR A 220 3.40 -20.49 0.51
C THR A 220 2.26 -20.22 -0.50
N PRO A 221 1.78 -21.25 -1.22
CA PRO A 221 0.63 -21.11 -2.12
C PRO A 221 -0.63 -20.53 -1.46
N GLU A 222 -0.89 -20.85 -0.18
CA GLU A 222 -2.01 -20.31 0.60
C GLU A 222 -1.85 -18.81 0.91
N GLN A 223 -0.66 -18.38 1.33
CA GLN A 223 -0.38 -16.96 1.59
C GLN A 223 -0.57 -16.11 0.33
N ARG A 224 -0.25 -16.65 -0.85
CA ARG A 224 -0.48 -15.98 -2.14
C ARG A 224 -1.95 -15.82 -2.49
N HIS A 225 -2.82 -16.75 -2.07
CA HIS A 225 -4.26 -16.70 -2.33
C HIS A 225 -4.97 -15.60 -1.53
N HIS A 226 -4.35 -15.14 -0.43
CA HIS A 226 -4.85 -14.06 0.41
C HIS A 226 -4.24 -12.69 0.05
N LEU A 227 -3.46 -12.61 -1.04
CA LEU A 227 -2.91 -11.35 -1.47
C LEU A 227 -4.03 -10.40 -1.93
N PRO A 228 -3.92 -9.10 -1.61
CA PRO A 228 -4.92 -8.13 -2.01
C PRO A 228 -5.14 -8.10 -3.53
N ALA A 229 -6.37 -7.84 -3.99
CA ALA A 229 -6.71 -7.82 -5.41
C ALA A 229 -5.85 -6.88 -6.29
N TRP A 230 -5.24 -5.83 -5.72
CA TRP A 230 -4.32 -4.96 -6.45
C TRP A 230 -3.01 -5.65 -6.83
N VAL A 231 -2.61 -6.69 -6.09
CA VAL A 231 -1.50 -7.59 -6.42
C VAL A 231 -1.90 -8.44 -7.63
N HIS A 232 -3.15 -8.91 -7.71
CA HIS A 232 -3.61 -9.68 -8.87
C HIS A 232 -3.88 -8.84 -10.13
N GLY A 233 -3.98 -7.52 -10.01
CA GLY A 233 -4.28 -6.61 -11.11
C GLY A 233 -3.53 -5.28 -11.00
N ALA A 234 -2.23 -5.28 -11.28
CA ALA A 234 -1.49 -4.04 -11.43
C ALA A 234 -1.65 -3.51 -12.86
N LYS A 235 -2.16 -2.27 -12.99
CA LYS A 235 -2.16 -1.56 -14.29
C LYS A 235 -0.72 -1.41 -14.78
N LYS A 236 -0.52 -1.59 -16.09
CA LYS A 236 0.72 -1.28 -16.82
C LYS A 236 1.10 0.18 -16.65
N ASN A 237 1.78 0.51 -15.56
CA ASN A 237 2.51 1.76 -15.40
C ASN A 237 4.00 1.45 -15.49
N ALA A 238 4.42 0.88 -16.63
CA ALA A 238 5.78 1.04 -17.11
C ALA A 238 5.93 2.50 -17.57
N ARG A 239 6.01 3.42 -16.61
CA ARG A 239 6.60 4.72 -16.87
C ARG A 239 8.11 4.49 -16.78
N PRO A 240 8.92 4.88 -17.78
CA PRO A 240 10.32 5.09 -17.50
C PRO A 240 10.36 6.14 -16.39
N SER A 241 10.76 5.74 -15.18
CA SER A 241 10.78 6.67 -14.06
C SER A 241 11.81 7.73 -14.42
N MET A 242 11.34 8.94 -14.75
CA MET A 242 12.21 10.10 -14.87
C MET A 242 12.58 10.49 -13.45
N THR A 243 13.48 9.75 -12.82
CA THR A 243 13.88 9.96 -11.42
C THR A 243 14.76 11.20 -11.32
N LEU A 244 14.12 12.36 -11.43
CA LEU A 244 14.70 13.68 -11.20
C LEU A 244 14.84 13.96 -9.69
N PHE A 245 15.14 12.95 -8.87
CA PHE A 245 15.23 13.12 -7.42
C PHE A 245 16.31 14.12 -7.04
N ALA A 246 17.44 14.15 -7.76
CA ALA A 246 18.46 15.17 -7.56
C ALA A 246 17.91 16.61 -7.67
N ALA A 247 16.84 16.84 -8.44
CA ALA A 247 16.19 18.15 -8.58
C ALA A 247 15.28 18.53 -7.39
N VAL A 248 15.07 17.64 -6.41
CA VAL A 248 14.47 18.01 -5.12
C VAL A 248 15.36 19.02 -4.42
N SER A 249 16.68 18.89 -4.54
CA SER A 249 17.61 19.87 -4.00
C SER A 249 17.38 21.25 -4.62
N PRO A 250 17.45 22.34 -3.82
CA PRO A 250 17.99 22.43 -2.46
C PRO A 250 16.97 22.19 -1.33
N LYS A 251 15.77 21.64 -1.62
CA LYS A 251 14.76 21.41 -0.59
C LYS A 251 15.24 20.37 0.42
N PRO A 252 14.97 20.59 1.72
CA PRO A 252 15.26 19.61 2.74
C PRO A 252 14.59 18.26 2.50
N VAL A 253 15.36 17.19 2.65
CA VAL A 253 14.89 15.82 2.45
C VAL A 253 15.37 14.91 3.58
N THR A 254 14.49 14.04 4.06
CA THR A 254 14.88 12.93 4.92
C THR A 254 14.44 11.61 4.30
N ILE A 255 15.33 10.62 4.32
CA ILE A 255 15.02 9.24 3.93
C ILE A 255 15.15 8.36 5.18
N LEU A 256 14.09 7.63 5.50
CA LEU A 256 14.09 6.56 6.50
C LEU A 256 14.13 5.22 5.77
N MET A 257 15.18 4.47 6.00
CA MET A 257 15.46 3.20 5.33
C MET A 257 15.39 2.05 6.33
N PRO A 258 14.61 0.99 6.07
CA PRO A 258 14.74 -0.27 6.81
C PRO A 258 16.14 -0.88 6.60
N GLU A 259 16.79 -1.34 7.67
CA GLU A 259 18.11 -1.98 7.59
C GLU A 259 18.10 -3.25 6.72
N ASP A 260 17.05 -4.06 6.87
CA ASP A 260 16.88 -5.36 6.22
C ASP A 260 15.87 -5.29 5.06
N ASP A 261 15.87 -4.18 4.30
CA ASP A 261 14.92 -3.95 3.22
C ASP A 261 15.05 -5.00 2.09
N GLU A 262 14.06 -5.89 2.02
CA GLU A 262 13.98 -7.03 1.11
C GLU A 262 13.35 -6.70 -0.25
N ILE A 263 12.85 -5.47 -0.41
CA ILE A 263 12.12 -4.99 -1.59
C ILE A 263 13.00 -4.02 -2.39
N VAL A 264 13.58 -3.03 -1.70
CA VAL A 264 14.45 -2.03 -2.30
C VAL A 264 15.79 -2.07 -1.58
N PRO A 265 16.85 -2.61 -2.20
CA PRO A 265 18.13 -2.79 -1.53
C PRO A 265 18.61 -1.51 -0.83
N PRO A 266 19.06 -1.59 0.44
CA PRO A 266 19.58 -0.45 1.20
C PRO A 266 20.59 0.41 0.43
N ALA A 267 21.51 -0.24 -0.29
CA ALA A 267 22.52 0.42 -1.12
C ALA A 267 21.91 1.28 -2.24
N PHE A 268 20.76 0.86 -2.79
CA PHE A 268 20.08 1.61 -3.84
C PHE A 268 19.36 2.84 -3.29
N GLN A 269 18.66 2.71 -2.15
CA GLN A 269 18.09 3.86 -1.44
C GLN A 269 19.17 4.86 -1.05
N ARG A 270 20.34 4.36 -0.64
CA ARG A 270 21.52 5.17 -0.31
C ARG A 270 22.07 5.92 -1.53
N CYS A 271 22.16 5.26 -2.69
CA CYS A 271 22.58 5.91 -3.93
C CYS A 271 21.68 7.10 -4.29
N ILE A 272 20.36 6.95 -4.13
CA ILE A 272 19.41 8.03 -4.34
C ILE A 272 19.64 9.15 -3.31
N PHE A 273 19.82 8.81 -2.04
CA PHE A 273 20.13 9.80 -1.00
C PHE A 273 21.41 10.59 -1.32
N ASP A 274 22.45 9.92 -1.81
CA ASP A 274 23.72 10.55 -2.14
C ASP A 274 23.59 11.53 -3.31
N SER A 275 22.60 11.36 -4.20
CA SER A 275 22.31 12.29 -5.30
C SER A 275 21.80 13.67 -4.88
N PHE A 276 21.26 13.83 -3.66
CA PHE A 276 20.81 15.13 -3.16
C PHE A 276 21.98 16.00 -2.71
N GLN A 277 21.89 17.30 -2.97
CA GLN A 277 22.86 18.30 -2.56
C GLN A 277 22.74 18.63 -1.06
N PRO A 278 23.86 18.84 -0.34
CA PRO A 278 23.88 19.38 1.02
C PRO A 278 23.36 20.84 1.05
N PRO A 279 22.96 21.40 2.22
CA PRO A 279 23.23 20.90 3.57
C PRO A 279 22.07 20.20 4.29
N ARG A 280 20.84 20.28 3.77
CA ARG A 280 19.64 19.83 4.51
C ARG A 280 19.13 18.47 4.04
N LYS A 281 19.99 17.45 4.09
CA LYS A 281 19.57 16.07 3.84
C LYS A 281 19.88 15.19 5.05
N LYS A 282 18.91 14.37 5.48
CA LYS A 282 19.06 13.41 6.59
C LYS A 282 18.82 11.98 6.08
N TYR A 283 19.65 11.05 6.51
CA TYR A 283 19.49 9.63 6.22
C TYR A 283 19.41 8.89 7.54
N GLU A 284 18.38 8.08 7.71
CA GLU A 284 18.11 7.36 8.95
C GLU A 284 17.88 5.89 8.66
N ILE A 285 18.48 5.04 9.47
CA ILE A 285 18.38 3.59 9.33
C ILE A 285 17.53 3.06 10.48
N VAL A 286 16.45 2.38 10.13
CA VAL A 286 15.56 1.70 11.08
C VAL A 286 16.06 0.27 11.24
N LYS A 287 16.72 0.00 12.37
CA LYS A 287 17.41 -1.27 12.64
C LYS A 287 16.45 -2.46 12.77
N GLY A 288 16.87 -3.63 12.27
CA GLY A 288 16.13 -4.89 12.38
C GLY A 288 14.75 -4.88 11.72
N ARG A 289 14.52 -3.98 10.77
CA ARG A 289 13.25 -3.83 10.04
C ARG A 289 13.49 -4.02 8.55
N GLY A 290 12.55 -4.70 7.91
CA GLY A 290 12.40 -4.81 6.46
C GLY A 290 11.33 -3.86 5.92
N HIS A 291 11.10 -3.93 4.62
CA HIS A 291 10.17 -3.04 3.92
C HIS A 291 8.75 -3.20 4.47
N MET A 292 8.24 -4.43 4.57
CA MET A 292 6.83 -4.66 4.92
C MET A 292 6.51 -4.52 6.41
N ASN A 293 7.51 -4.58 7.30
CA ASN A 293 7.31 -4.55 8.75
C ASN A 293 7.76 -3.25 9.43
N ILE A 294 8.17 -2.23 8.66
CA ILE A 294 8.64 -0.94 9.20
C ILE A 294 7.58 -0.21 10.06
N LEU A 295 6.29 -0.49 9.85
CA LEU A 295 5.18 0.08 10.65
C LEU A 295 4.47 -0.94 11.54
N LYS A 296 4.94 -2.20 11.57
CA LYS A 296 4.30 -3.26 12.34
C LYS A 296 4.82 -3.22 13.78
N ASP A 297 3.92 -3.15 14.77
CA ASP A 297 4.28 -3.20 16.20
C ASP A 297 5.40 -2.21 16.56
N VAL A 298 5.31 -0.98 16.04
CA VAL A 298 6.30 0.08 16.26
C VAL A 298 5.82 1.08 17.28
N ASN A 299 6.75 1.58 18.09
CA ASN A 299 6.54 2.79 18.85
C ASN A 299 6.64 4.00 17.91
N PHE A 300 5.52 4.69 17.69
CA PHE A 300 5.49 5.87 16.82
C PHE A 300 6.35 7.02 17.34
N ASP A 301 6.56 7.16 18.65
CA ASP A 301 7.43 8.22 19.17
C ASP A 301 8.88 8.01 18.77
N GLU A 302 9.33 6.75 18.72
CA GLU A 302 10.68 6.39 18.28
C GLU A 302 10.83 6.55 16.76
N LEU A 303 9.85 6.07 15.99
CA LEU A 303 9.92 6.05 14.53
C LEU A 303 9.66 7.43 13.89
N LEU A 304 8.73 8.21 14.44
CA LEU A 304 8.27 9.48 13.88
C LEU A 304 8.85 10.70 14.61
N GLY A 305 9.39 10.52 15.82
CA GLY A 305 9.96 11.62 16.62
C GLY A 305 11.06 12.37 15.88
N ASP A 306 11.96 11.64 15.25
CA ASP A 306 13.04 12.19 14.44
C ASP A 306 12.55 12.89 13.16
N GLN A 307 11.43 12.43 12.61
CA GLN A 307 10.77 13.05 11.46
C GLN A 307 10.13 14.38 11.86
N LEU A 308 9.47 14.42 13.03
CA LEU A 308 8.90 15.63 13.59
C LEU A 308 10.00 16.65 13.92
N ALA A 309 11.11 16.22 14.52
CA ALA A 309 12.25 17.10 14.81
C ALA A 309 12.82 17.72 13.52
N PHE A 310 12.93 16.92 12.46
CA PHE A 310 13.31 17.41 11.13
C PHE A 310 12.33 18.47 10.60
N LEU A 311 11.02 18.24 10.70
CA LEU A 311 10.02 19.23 10.27
C LEU A 311 10.10 20.53 11.08
N LYS A 312 10.23 20.43 12.40
CA LYS A 312 10.37 21.59 13.30
C LYS A 312 11.62 22.40 12.96
N ASP A 313 12.75 21.75 12.70
CA ASP A 313 13.96 22.46 12.27
C ASP A 313 13.79 23.14 10.91
N VAL A 314 13.21 22.45 9.92
CA VAL A 314 13.10 22.98 8.56
C VAL A 314 12.06 24.10 8.47
N MET A 315 10.94 23.97 9.17
CA MET A 315 9.78 24.86 9.08
C MET A 315 9.64 25.84 10.23
N LYS A 316 10.48 25.72 11.28
CA LYS A 316 10.55 26.65 12.43
C LYS A 316 9.22 26.79 13.16
N PHE A 317 8.76 25.69 13.76
CA PHE A 317 7.60 25.63 14.67
C PHE A 317 7.86 24.70 15.86
#